data_AF-A0A1J3H617-F1
#
_entry.id   AF-A0A1J3H617-F1
#
_cell.length_a   1.000
_cell.length_b   1.000
_cell.length_c   1.000
_cell.angle_alpha   90.00
_cell.angle_beta   90.00
_cell.angle_gamma   90.00
#
_symmetry.space_group_name_H-M   'P 1'
#
loop_
_entity.id
_entity.type
_entity.pdbx_description
1 polymer ?
#
loop_
_entity_poly.entity_id
_entity_poly.type
_entity_poly.pdbx_seq_one_letter_code
_entity_poly.pdbx_strand_id
1 'polypeptide(L)'
;CFSIQLSGQDLNGILRFFCGNGYIRNLRDNLEDLGREMQDLKAIQLEVKNKVEREEAQHRQRLEAVKVWLNRVEKTDTEFIELRSTSHVHLDQELCLCDLCSI
;
A
#
# COMPACT_ATOMS: atom_id res chain seq x y z
N CYS A 1 3.23 27.39 31.30
CA CYS A 1 2.89 26.92 29.93
C CYS A 1 3.81 27.61 28.94
N PHE A 2 4.51 26.86 28.09
CA PHE A 2 5.28 27.44 26.99
C PHE A 2 4.37 27.46 25.75
N SER A 3 4.13 28.66 25.23
CA SER A 3 3.49 28.88 23.94
C SER A 3 4.58 29.28 22.95
N ILE A 4 4.82 28.46 21.93
CA ILE A 4 5.72 28.80 20.83
C ILE A 4 4.87 29.53 19.78
N GLN A 5 5.21 30.78 19.46
CA GLN A 5 4.64 31.50 18.33
C GLN A 5 5.47 31.14 17.09
N LEU A 6 4.86 30.42 16.16
CA LEU A 6 5.44 30.14 14.85
C LEU A 6 4.92 31.16 13.85
N SER A 7 5.82 31.74 13.04
CA SER A 7 5.43 32.58 11.92
C SER A 7 4.96 31.72 10.74
N GLY A 8 4.24 32.32 9.79
CA GLY A 8 3.83 31.62 8.56
C GLY A 8 5.00 31.08 7.73
N GLN A 9 6.18 31.72 7.83
CA GLN A 9 7.41 31.26 7.17
C GLN A 9 8.03 30.05 7.87
N ASP A 10 7.97 29.99 9.20
CA ASP A 10 8.44 28.83 9.99
C ASP A 10 7.58 27.60 9.70
N LEU A 11 6.25 27.79 9.60
CA LEU A 11 5.31 26.75 9.21
C LEU A 11 5.60 26.19 7.82
N ASN A 12 5.90 27.07 6.85
CA ASN A 12 6.23 26.64 5.49
C ASN A 12 7.55 25.86 5.42
N GLY A 13 8.56 26.24 6.22
CA GLY A 13 9.81 25.50 6.35
C GLY A 13 9.62 24.10 6.94
N ILE A 14 8.79 23.98 7.98
CA ILE A 14 8.45 22.70 8.63
C ILE A 14 7.67 21.80 7.68
N LEU A 15 6.64 22.31 7.02
CA LEU A 15 5.87 21.59 6.01
C LEU A 15 6.80 21.07 4.92
N ARG A 16 7.62 21.94 4.32
CA ARG A 16 8.58 21.55 3.28
C ARG A 16 9.59 20.49 3.74
N PHE A 17 9.98 20.46 5.01
CA PHE A 17 10.85 19.41 5.56
C PHE A 17 10.13 18.05 5.62
N PHE A 18 8.91 18.00 6.17
CA PHE A 18 8.12 16.77 6.23
C PHE A 18 7.72 16.25 4.85
N CYS A 19 7.44 17.14 3.89
CA CYS A 19 7.10 16.79 2.51
C CYS A 19 8.33 16.44 1.66
N GLY A 20 9.46 17.11 1.89
CA GLY A 20 10.67 17.00 1.08
C GLY A 20 11.60 15.86 1.47
N ASN A 21 11.73 15.54 2.77
CA ASN A 21 12.87 14.75 3.25
C ASN A 21 12.58 13.55 4.16
N GLY A 22 11.34 13.02 4.22
CA GLY A 22 11.27 11.64 4.71
C GLY A 22 9.95 11.01 5.08
N TYR A 23 8.86 11.75 5.29
CA TYR A 23 7.62 11.07 5.68
C TYR A 23 6.74 10.76 4.48
N ILE A 24 6.27 11.79 3.77
CA ILE A 24 5.31 11.63 2.66
C ILE A 24 5.94 10.87 1.48
N ARG A 25 7.19 11.21 1.11
CA ARG A 25 7.91 10.53 0.01
C ARG A 25 8.19 9.06 0.34
N ASN A 26 8.71 8.75 1.52
CA ASN A 26 8.95 7.37 1.92
C ASN A 26 7.64 6.58 2.01
N LEU A 27 6.54 7.21 2.44
CA LEU A 27 5.23 6.57 2.47
C LEU A 27 4.77 6.20 1.05
N ARG A 28 4.90 7.11 0.08
CA ARG A 28 4.58 6.82 -1.32
C ARG A 28 5.45 5.70 -1.88
N ASP A 29 6.77 5.79 -1.69
CA ASP A 29 7.71 4.80 -2.21
C ASP A 29 7.44 3.41 -1.57
N ASN A 30 7.15 3.35 -0.27
CA ASN A 30 6.74 2.11 0.41
C ASN A 30 5.43 1.54 -0.14
N LEU A 31 4.45 2.39 -0.51
CA LEU A 31 3.19 1.94 -1.11
C LEU A 31 3.39 1.41 -2.53
N GLU A 32 4.30 2.01 -3.30
CA GLU A 32 4.69 1.51 -4.61
C GLU A 32 5.39 0.16 -4.51
N ASP A 33 6.34 0.02 -3.57
CA ASP A 33 7.04 -1.24 -3.28
C ASP A 33 6.05 -2.34 -2.87
N LEU A 34 5.16 -2.03 -1.91
CA LEU A 34 4.10 -2.95 -1.48
C LEU A 34 3.18 -3.33 -2.64
N GLY A 35 2.90 -2.40 -3.55
CA GLY A 35 2.13 -2.67 -4.75
C GLY A 35 2.79 -3.67 -5.70
N ARG A 36 4.11 -3.62 -5.86
CA ARG A 36 4.86 -4.60 -6.66
C ARG A 36 4.86 -5.97 -6.00
N GLU A 37 5.12 -6.03 -4.70
CA GLU A 37 5.06 -7.28 -3.93
C GLU A 37 3.66 -7.93 -4.00
N MET A 38 2.59 -7.13 -3.96
CA MET A 38 1.24 -7.66 -4.14
C MET A 38 0.95 -8.16 -5.56
N GLN A 39 1.52 -7.54 -6.59
CA GLN A 39 1.41 -8.07 -7.96
C GLN A 39 2.09 -9.43 -8.08
N ASP A 40 3.28 -9.58 -7.52
CA ASP A 40 4.03 -10.84 -7.52
C ASP A 40 3.28 -11.93 -6.72
N LEU A 41 2.74 -11.60 -5.55
CA LEU A 41 1.94 -12.52 -4.76
C LEU A 41 0.68 -12.98 -5.50
N LYS A 42 0.02 -12.10 -6.27
CA LYS A 42 -1.14 -12.45 -7.10
C LYS A 42 -0.77 -13.34 -8.30
N ALA A 43 0.40 -13.13 -8.89
CA ALA A 43 0.89 -14.02 -9.93
C ALA A 43 1.07 -15.45 -9.38
N ILE A 44 1.72 -15.59 -8.22
CA ILE A 44 1.88 -16.88 -7.53
C ILE A 44 0.51 -17.46 -7.14
N GLN A 45 -0.42 -16.62 -6.68
CA GLN A 45 -1.79 -17.05 -6.36
C GLN A 45 -2.50 -17.66 -7.56
N LEU A 46 -2.38 -17.04 -8.73
CA LEU A 46 -2.95 -17.54 -9.98
C LEU A 46 -2.33 -18.88 -10.37
N GLU A 47 -1.01 -19.02 -10.27
CA GLU A 47 -0.33 -20.30 -10.53
C GLU A 47 -0.80 -21.42 -9.59
N VAL A 48 -0.95 -21.11 -8.31
CA VAL A 48 -1.47 -22.06 -7.32
C VAL A 48 -2.90 -22.44 -7.64
N LYS A 49 -3.79 -21.48 -7.99
CA LYS A 49 -5.17 -21.77 -8.41
C LYS A 49 -5.20 -22.71 -9.61
N ASN A 50 -4.42 -22.42 -10.65
CA ASN A 50 -4.33 -23.27 -11.85
C ASN A 50 -3.79 -24.68 -11.55
N LYS A 51 -2.84 -24.81 -10.61
CA LYS A 51 -2.34 -26.12 -10.18
C LYS A 51 -3.41 -26.89 -9.41
N VAL A 52 -4.07 -26.22 -8.48
CA VAL A 52 -5.16 -26.80 -7.68
C VAL A 52 -6.28 -27.31 -8.58
N GLU A 53 -6.71 -26.54 -9.57
CA GLU A 53 -7.75 -26.95 -10.54
C GLU A 53 -7.35 -28.22 -11.30
N ARG A 54 -6.08 -28.30 -11.75
CA ARG A 54 -5.56 -29.50 -12.44
C ARG A 54 -5.53 -30.73 -11.55
N GLU A 55 -5.14 -30.57 -10.28
CA GLU A 55 -5.09 -31.67 -9.31
C GLU A 55 -6.51 -32.12 -8.90
N GLU A 56 -7.44 -31.18 -8.72
CA GLU A 56 -8.85 -31.46 -8.42
C GLU A 56 -9.55 -32.15 -9.60
N ALA A 57 -9.20 -31.80 -10.84
CA ALA A 57 -9.66 -32.51 -12.04
C ALA A 57 -9.18 -33.97 -12.09
N GLN A 58 -8.11 -34.32 -11.37
CA GLN A 58 -7.62 -35.69 -11.18
C GLN A 58 -8.20 -36.34 -9.90
N HIS A 59 -9.30 -35.82 -9.37
CA HIS A 59 -9.97 -36.29 -8.14
C HIS A 59 -9.12 -36.21 -6.87
N ARG A 60 -8.04 -35.41 -6.87
CA ARG A 60 -7.28 -35.14 -5.66
C ARG A 60 -7.97 -34.04 -4.85
N GLN A 61 -7.93 -34.17 -3.53
CA GLN A 61 -8.49 -33.15 -2.65
C GLN A 61 -7.47 -32.06 -2.38
N ARG A 62 -7.92 -30.81 -2.46
CA ARG A 62 -7.12 -29.65 -2.05
C ARG A 62 -6.82 -29.68 -0.56
N LEU A 63 -5.55 -29.53 -0.23
CA LEU A 63 -5.08 -29.45 1.15
C LEU A 63 -5.66 -28.22 1.86
N GLU A 64 -5.99 -28.37 3.14
CA GLU A 64 -6.56 -27.28 3.92
C GLU A 64 -5.61 -26.08 4.03
N ALA A 65 -4.30 -26.33 4.13
CA ALA A 65 -3.28 -25.27 4.11
C ALA A 65 -3.34 -24.42 2.82
N VAL A 66 -3.66 -25.03 1.68
CA VAL A 66 -3.78 -24.32 0.40
C VAL A 66 -5.03 -23.45 0.38
N LYS A 67 -6.16 -23.92 0.94
CA LYS A 67 -7.37 -23.10 1.09
C LYS A 67 -7.10 -21.88 1.97
N VAL A 68 -6.50 -22.11 3.14
CA VAL A 68 -6.17 -21.04 4.08
C VAL A 68 -5.23 -20.01 3.44
N TRP A 69 -4.20 -20.47 2.72
CA TRP A 69 -3.27 -19.58 2.02
C TRP A 69 -3.98 -18.75 0.94
N LEU A 70 -4.79 -19.38 0.09
CA LEU A 70 -5.54 -18.67 -0.97
C LEU A 70 -6.47 -17.59 -0.38
N ASN A 71 -7.21 -17.92 0.68
CA ASN A 71 -8.10 -16.98 1.37
C ASN A 71 -7.32 -15.83 2.02
N ARG A 72 -6.14 -16.10 2.59
CA ARG A 72 -5.28 -15.05 3.16
C ARG A 72 -4.81 -14.08 2.09
N VAL A 73 -4.38 -14.58 0.93
CA VAL A 73 -3.95 -13.71 -0.18
C VAL A 73 -5.10 -12.84 -0.67
N GLU A 74 -6.31 -13.38 -0.84
CA GLU A 74 -7.51 -12.59 -1.22
C GLU A 74 -7.85 -11.51 -0.19
N LYS A 75 -7.77 -11.84 1.09
CA LYS A 75 -7.99 -10.87 2.17
C LYS A 75 -6.94 -9.77 2.14
N THR A 76 -5.66 -10.12 2.02
CA THR A 76 -4.57 -9.14 1.96
C THR A 76 -4.65 -8.24 0.72
N ASP A 77 -5.09 -8.76 -0.44
CA ASP A 77 -5.33 -7.95 -1.63
C ASP A 77 -6.45 -6.92 -1.41
N THR A 78 -7.54 -7.33 -0.76
CA THR A 78 -8.63 -6.41 -0.37
C THR A 78 -8.12 -5.31 0.56
N GLU A 79 -7.41 -5.67 1.62
CA GLU A 79 -6.83 -4.72 2.58
C GLU A 79 -5.83 -3.77 1.90
N PHE A 80 -5.04 -4.27 0.94
CA PHE A 80 -4.13 -3.45 0.16
C PHE A 80 -4.87 -2.46 -0.75
N ILE A 81 -5.94 -2.88 -1.43
CA ILE A 81 -6.75 -2.01 -2.29
C ILE A 81 -7.36 -0.87 -1.46
N GLU A 82 -7.90 -1.19 -0.28
CA GLU A 82 -8.42 -0.19 0.66
C GLU A 82 -7.33 0.77 1.12
N LEU A 83 -6.20 0.24 1.59
CA LEU A 83 -5.04 1.04 2.01
C LEU A 83 -4.58 1.98 0.90
N ARG A 84 -4.44 1.48 -0.33
CA ARG A 84 -3.99 2.27 -1.48
C ARG A 84 -4.99 3.37 -1.83
N SER A 85 -6.29 3.08 -1.79
CA SER A 85 -7.35 4.06 -2.03
C SER A 85 -7.31 5.19 -0.98
N THR A 86 -7.25 4.83 0.30
CA THR A 86 -7.15 5.81 1.39
C THR A 86 -5.86 6.61 1.32
N SER A 87 -4.74 5.96 1.00
CA SER A 87 -3.43 6.61 0.92
C SER A 87 -3.35 7.58 -0.25
N HIS A 88 -3.90 7.24 -1.43
CA HIS A 88 -3.92 8.16 -2.57
C HIS A 88 -4.67 9.45 -2.23
N VAL A 89 -5.83 9.36 -1.60
CA VAL A 89 -6.62 10.54 -1.17
C VAL A 89 -5.84 11.41 -0.18
N HIS A 90 -5.19 10.79 0.82
CA HIS A 90 -4.45 11.56 1.84
C HIS A 90 -3.14 12.13 1.29
N LEU A 91 -2.37 11.35 0.50
CA LEU A 91 -1.12 11.79 -0.09
C LEU A 91 -1.35 12.96 -1.05
N ASP A 92 -2.39 12.92 -1.88
CA ASP A 92 -2.72 14.03 -2.78
C ASP A 92 -3.07 15.31 -2.00
N GLN A 93 -3.85 15.18 -0.93
CA GLN A 93 -4.23 16.32 -0.09
C GLN A 93 -3.03 16.91 0.65
N GLU A 94 -2.19 16.07 1.27
CA GLU A 94 -0.99 16.50 1.98
C GLU A 94 0.03 17.11 1.02
N LEU A 95 0.27 16.53 -0.17
CA LEU A 95 1.15 17.11 -1.20
C LEU A 95 0.67 18.47 -1.70
N CYS A 96 -0.66 18.68 -1.78
CA CYS A 96 -1.24 19.99 -2.11
C CYS A 96 -0.98 21.03 -1.03
N LEU A 97 -1.00 20.66 0.25
CA LEU A 97 -0.61 21.55 1.34
C LEU A 97 0.88 21.91 1.32
N CYS A 98 1.69 21.15 0.57
CA CYS A 98 3.13 21.38 0.40
C CYS A 98 3.52 22.15 -0.87
N ASP A 99 2.55 22.68 -1.65
CA ASP A 99 2.78 23.25 -3.00
C ASP A 99 3.49 22.27 -3.98
N LEU A 100 3.35 20.95 -3.76
CA LEU A 100 4.00 19.89 -4.55
C LEU A 100 3.00 19.10 -5.41
N CYS A 101 1.77 19.58 -5.56
CA CYS A 101 0.66 18.88 -6.21
C CYS A 101 0.79 18.70 -7.74
N SER A 102 1.96 18.92 -8.34
CA SER A 102 2.14 18.92 -9.80
C SER A 102 3.53 18.45 -10.27
N ILE A 103 4.19 17.57 -9.51
CA ILE A 103 5.42 16.87 -9.95
C ILE A 103 5.09 15.46 -10.37
#